data_AF-A0A7H4M5V5-F1
#
_entry.id   AF-A0A7H4M5V5-F1
#
_cell.length_a   1.000
_cell.length_b   1.000
_cell.length_c   1.000
_cell.angle_alpha   90.00
_cell.angle_beta   90.00
_cell.angle_gamma   90.00
#
_symmetry.space_group_name_H-M   'P 1'
#
loop_
_entity.id
_entity.type
_entity.pdbx_description
1 polymer ?
#
loop_
_entity_poly.entity_id
_entity_poly.type
_entity_poly.pdbx_seq_one_letter_code
_entity_poly.pdbx_strand_id
1 'polypeptide(L)' 'MIVLGALEAVDWVVSFEEDTPQRLIAGILPDLLVKGGDYKPEQIAGSEEVWANGGEVLVLNFEDGCSTTNIIKKIRR' A
#
# COMPACT_ATOMS: atom_id res chain seq x y z
N MET A 1 -9.90 11.45 -4.32
CA MET A 1 -9.52 10.25 -5.11
C MET A 1 -8.93 10.52 -6.49
N ILE A 2 -9.03 11.76 -7.02
CA ILE A 2 -8.69 12.06 -8.42
C ILE A 2 -7.26 11.66 -8.81
N VAL A 3 -6.27 11.93 -7.95
CA VAL A 3 -4.85 11.66 -8.27
C VAL A 3 -4.58 10.15 -8.44
N LEU A 4 -5.02 9.33 -7.48
CA LEU A 4 -4.80 7.87 -7.52
C LEU A 4 -5.62 7.19 -8.61
N GLY A 5 -6.88 7.58 -8.77
CA GLY A 5 -7.76 7.00 -9.80
C GLY A 5 -7.46 7.43 -11.23
N ALA A 6 -6.56 8.40 -11.43
CA ALA A 6 -6.09 8.80 -12.76
C ALA A 6 -4.89 7.98 -13.24
N LEU A 7 -4.33 7.09 -12.41
CA LEU A 7 -3.24 6.20 -12.81
C LEU A 7 -3.79 5.06 -13.65
N GLU A 8 -3.19 4.84 -14.83
CA GLU A 8 -3.63 3.79 -15.78
C GLU A 8 -3.66 2.38 -15.16
N ALA A 9 -2.76 2.09 -14.21
CA ALA A 9 -2.65 0.80 -13.56
C ALA A 9 -3.64 0.57 -12.39
N VAL A 10 -4.58 1.50 -12.14
CA VAL A 10 -5.50 1.44 -10.99
C VAL A 10 -6.94 1.23 -11.46
N ASP A 11 -7.51 0.06 -11.14
CA ASP A 11 -8.91 -0.25 -11.43
C ASP A 11 -9.89 0.37 -10.41
N TRP A 12 -9.52 0.32 -9.12
CA TRP A 12 -10.37 0.75 -8.02
C TRP A 12 -9.57 1.50 -6.96
N VAL A 13 -10.21 2.50 -6.36
CA VAL A 13 -9.71 3.18 -5.16
C VAL A 13 -10.80 3.18 -4.12
N VAL A 14 -10.47 2.76 -2.90
CA VAL A 14 -11.40 2.74 -1.77
C VAL A 14 -10.81 3.55 -0.62
N SER A 15 -11.59 4.48 -0.07
CA SER A 15 -11.20 5.24 1.13
C SER A 15 -11.58 4.48 2.40
N PHE A 16 -10.76 4.64 3.43
CA PHE A 16 -11.03 4.19 4.80
C PHE A 16 -10.66 5.33 5.76
N GLU A 17 -11.27 5.35 6.94
CA GLU A 17 -11.09 6.44 7.93
C GLU A 17 -10.33 5.97 9.17
N GLU A 18 -10.19 4.65 9.35
CA GLU A 18 -9.45 4.03 10.43
C GLU A 18 -7.93 4.25 10.29
N ASP A 19 -7.19 4.17 11.41
CA ASP A 19 -5.73 4.34 11.42
C ASP A 19 -5.00 3.31 10.56
N THR A 20 -5.59 2.12 10.39
CA THR A 20 -5.05 1.06 9.53
C THR A 20 -6.12 0.52 8.59
N PRO A 21 -5.75 0.04 7.39
CA PRO A 21 -6.69 -0.55 6.44
C PRO A 21 -7.10 -1.98 6.80
N GLN A 22 -6.70 -2.52 7.96
CA GLN A 22 -6.89 -3.94 8.30
C GLN A 22 -8.35 -4.39 8.13
N ARG A 23 -9.30 -3.60 8.64
CA ARG A 23 -10.73 -3.94 8.54
C ARG A 23 -11.22 -4.01 7.09
N LEU A 24 -10.73 -3.10 6.24
CA LEU A 24 -11.06 -3.08 4.82
C LEU A 24 -10.45 -4.29 4.10
N ILE A 25 -9.17 -4.58 4.38
CA ILE A 25 -8.46 -5.72 3.81
C ILE A 25 -9.12 -7.04 4.23
N ALA A 26 -9.53 -7.18 5.49
CA ALA A 26 -10.25 -8.35 5.99
C ALA A 26 -11.65 -8.52 5.37
N GLY A 27 -12.26 -7.46 4.84
CA GLY A 27 -13.53 -7.52 4.11
C GLY A 27 -13.36 -7.84 2.62
N ILE A 28 -12.24 -7.43 2.01
CA ILE A 28 -11.93 -7.68 0.59
C ILE A 28 -11.26 -9.05 0.41
N LEU A 29 -10.39 -9.44 1.34
CA LEU A 29 -9.55 -10.64 1.32
C LEU A 29 -8.81 -10.82 -0.03
N PRO A 30 -7.90 -9.89 -0.38
CA PRO A 30 -7.18 -9.97 -1.64
C PRO A 30 -6.29 -11.22 -1.71
N ASP A 31 -6.11 -11.77 -2.91
CA ASP A 31 -5.16 -12.86 -3.15
C ASP A 31 -3.70 -12.42 -2.94
N LEU A 32 -3.41 -11.13 -3.16
CA LEU A 32 -2.08 -10.55 -3.00
C LEU A 32 -2.15 -9.17 -2.33
N LEU A 33 -1.46 -9.01 -1.20
CA LEU A 33 -1.29 -7.74 -0.49
C LEU A 33 0.16 -7.24 -0.63
N VAL A 34 0.34 -6.06 -1.20
CA VAL A 34 1.67 -5.50 -1.48
C VAL A 34 1.91 -4.21 -0.71
N LYS A 35 3.08 -4.09 -0.09
CA LYS A 35 3.55 -2.83 0.51
C LYS A 35 4.95 -2.49 0.03
N GLY A 36 5.19 -1.23 -0.31
CA GLY A 36 6.55 -0.74 -0.57
C GLY A 36 7.25 -0.35 0.74
N GLY A 37 8.52 -0.75 0.87
CA GLY A 37 9.45 -0.22 1.86
C GLY A 37 10.27 -1.28 2.59
N ASP A 38 10.61 -0.97 3.84
CA ASP A 38 11.51 -1.74 4.71
C ASP A 38 10.76 -2.51 5.80
N TYR A 39 9.46 -2.78 5.57
CA TYR A 39 8.62 -3.55 6.47
C TYR A 39 8.92 -5.05 6.38
N LYS A 40 8.75 -5.77 7.48
CA LYS A 40 8.55 -7.22 7.40
C LYS A 40 7.09 -7.52 7.03
N PRO A 41 6.80 -8.56 6.24
CA PRO A 41 5.43 -8.90 5.84
C PRO A 41 4.44 -9.00 7.02
N GLU A 42 4.89 -9.50 8.17
CA GLU A 42 4.07 -9.67 9.38
C GLU A 42 3.71 -8.35 10.07
N GLN A 43 4.34 -7.24 9.67
CA GLN A 43 4.08 -5.90 10.21
C GLN A 43 3.03 -5.14 9.37
N ILE A 44 2.54 -5.73 8.28
CA ILE A 44 1.57 -5.10 7.39
C ILE A 44 0.16 -5.36 7.94
N ALA A 45 -0.60 -4.29 8.17
CA ALA A 45 -1.99 -4.38 8.58
C ALA A 45 -2.80 -5.23 7.57
N GLY A 46 -3.46 -6.28 8.05
CA GLY A 46 -4.22 -7.22 7.21
C GLY A 46 -3.45 -8.46 6.73
N SER A 47 -2.16 -8.61 7.09
CA SER A 47 -1.35 -9.74 6.63
C SER A 47 -1.87 -11.09 7.15
N GLU A 48 -2.28 -11.15 8.42
CA GLU A 48 -2.80 -12.37 9.05
C GLU A 48 -4.07 -12.87 8.36
N GLU A 49 -5.00 -11.95 8.05
CA GLU A 49 -6.26 -12.28 7.39
C GLU A 49 -6.04 -12.77 5.96
N VAL A 50 -5.12 -12.14 5.22
CA VAL A 50 -4.77 -12.56 3.85
C VAL A 50 -4.15 -13.95 3.86
N TRP A 51 -3.17 -14.22 4.74
CA TRP A 51 -2.56 -15.54 4.86
C TRP A 51 -3.55 -16.62 5.32
N ALA A 52 -4.43 -16.30 6.27
CA ALA A 52 -5.46 -17.22 6.72
C ALA A 52 -6.45 -17.57 5.59
N ASN A 53 -6.65 -16.66 4.63
CA ASN A 53 -7.44 -16.88 3.44
C ASN A 53 -6.66 -17.52 2.27
N GLY A 54 -5.37 -17.85 2.48
CA GLY A 54 -4.51 -18.49 1.47
C GLY A 54 -3.89 -17.54 0.44
N GLY A 55 -3.97 -16.22 0.67
CA GLY A 55 -3.29 -15.22 -0.15
C GLY A 55 -1.83 -15.00 0.26
N GLU A 56 -1.17 -14.10 -0.47
CA GLU A 56 0.24 -13.77 -0.29
C GLU A 56 0.45 -12.31 0.15
N VAL A 57 1.54 -12.07 0.87
CA VAL A 57 1.93 -10.71 1.32
C VAL A 57 3.37 -10.44 0.87
N LEU A 58 3.55 -9.40 0.06
CA LEU A 58 4.86 -9.04 -0.51
C LEU A 58 5.30 -7.64 -0.10
N VAL A 59 6.60 -7.52 0.17
CA VAL A 59 7.25 -6.23 0.40
C VAL A 59 8.17 -5.92 -0.77
N LEU A 60 7.93 -4.79 -1.42
CA LEU A 60 8.76 -4.32 -2.53
C LEU A 60 9.76 -3.27 -2.03
N ASN A 61 10.97 -3.28 -2.60
CA ASN A 61 11.98 -2.26 -2.32
C ASN A 61 11.52 -0.89 -2.82
N PHE A 62 12.04 0.17 -2.20
CA PHE A 62 11.87 1.53 -2.70
C PHE A 62 12.61 1.72 -4.03
N GLU A 63 12.02 2.53 -4.92
CA GLU A 63 12.68 2.99 -6.14
C GLU A 63 13.49 4.26 -5.83
N ASP A 64 14.77 4.24 -6.18
CA ASP A 64 15.67 5.36 -5.93
C ASP A 64 15.26 6.60 -6.74
N GLY A 65 15.44 7.78 -6.14
CA GLY A 65 15.12 9.07 -6.76
C GLY A 65 13.63 9.46 -6.72
N CYS A 66 12.72 8.53 -6.43
CA CYS A 66 11.28 8.78 -6.35
C CYS A 66 10.81 9.02 -4.91
N SER A 67 10.95 10.25 -4.41
CA SER A 67 10.52 10.60 -3.04
C SER A 67 9.91 11.99 -2.96
N THR A 68 8.75 12.11 -2.30
CA THR A 68 8.11 13.40 -1.98
C THR A 68 9.06 14.32 -1.20
N THR A 69 9.87 13.75 -0.30
CA THR A 69 10.90 14.49 0.43
C THR A 69 11.93 15.12 -0.51
N ASN A 70 12.35 14.39 -1.55
CA ASN A 70 13.30 14.90 -2.55
C ASN A 70 12.66 16.00 -3.41
N ILE A 71 11.40 15.84 -3.79
CA ILE A 71 10.64 16.87 -4.51
C ILE A 71 10.59 18.17 -3.69
N ILE A 72 10.23 18.10 -2.41
CA ILE A 72 10.17 19.28 -1.54
C ILE A 72 11.55 19.93 -1.38
N LYS A 73 12.61 19.13 -1.18
CA LYS A 73 13.99 19.65 -1.10
C LYS A 73 14.41 20.37 -2.38
N LYS A 74 14.00 19.87 -3.55
CA LYS A 74 14.28 20.48 -4.85
C LYS A 74 13.56 21.83 -5.02
N ILE A 75 12.33 21.95 -4.53
CA ILE A 75 11.56 23.20 -4.58
C ILE A 75 12.16 24.27 -3.64
N ARG A 76 12.73 23.87 -2.50
CA ARG A 76 13.30 24.78 -1.50
C ARG A 76 14.72 25.26 -1.78
N ARG A 77 15.40 24.70 -2.79
CA ARG A 77 16.71 25.17 -3.26
C ARG A 77 16.52 26.20 -4.36
#